data_AF-H3BFT5-F1
#
_entry.id   AF-H3BFT5-F1
#
_cell.length_a   1.000
_cell.length_b   1.000
_cell.length_c   1.000
_cell.angle_alpha   90.00
_cell.angle_beta   90.00
_cell.angle_gamma   90.00
#
_symmetry.space_group_name_H-M   'P 1'
#
loop_
_entity.id
_entity.type
_entity.pdbx_description
1 polymer ?
#
loop_
_entity_poly.entity_id
_entity_poly.type
_entity_poly.pdbx_seq_one_letter_code
_entity_poly.pdbx_strand_id
1 'polypeptide(L)'
;MAALEMQRFLREVDAIAELIQGMNSDDPAVREKSTSEADKRISAIENKGVIEGGCRTKLNRTVIDSNPTDARDNPEMNQENFLKILEQDAQERAKRRKENEKLANALKQMGNEAFAKGDYGTAIQRYTEGLEKLKDMQVLYTNRAQAYIKLEKHREAISDCEWALRCNDRSIKAYVHMGRANLGLKNYKEAVQCYKKILDIDSKQENLVQAYVTQVEIAERKSFQEKEALEEFEQGKEAATSVKELLQKLAKTNQVAIYYAGGIKLLTEWIKDCTEQTLFRMHSGFSIINDNEVISSCFFTLQFISCNNVLFIHVISLMIVVFFSSYSEENQQVLVTWPNTSKQLIELLCSEVPEVQKQCVALLSLYSQTEHGRNLILNNLDLSKLLQTLMPLMSRSDTVACSAVGILTNLALEKRFKIKFRANVEATALPPFSNLLKKNIKLANQSVLPQCISVMGNLASDEVIRKQLSESKECWEACLTAMDDCLLLGNEADYRETLFMLLGLMVNLSLKSSCEIQEKAVAITSRCLSLLSSRDGEILTRTAGLLSHVLPQSAFAVEEAVRGGLVKKIMQLLKASGQTTTRYCIRTLAACTKASEQARSDTVQLDKSKSLAYSPQKLNF
;
A
#
# COMPACT_ATOMS: atom_id res chain seq x y z
N MET A 1 -6.48 7.67 -53.02
CA MET A 1 -5.01 7.59 -53.11
C MET A 1 -4.55 6.13 -53.07
N ALA A 2 -4.75 5.39 -51.98
CA ALA A 2 -4.30 3.99 -51.86
C ALA A 2 -4.84 3.00 -52.92
N ALA A 3 -6.12 3.12 -53.33
CA ALA A 3 -6.69 2.26 -54.37
C ALA A 3 -6.07 2.50 -55.76
N LEU A 4 -5.68 3.74 -56.05
CA LEU A 4 -5.05 4.11 -57.32
C LEU A 4 -3.58 3.65 -57.36
N GLU A 5 -2.88 3.69 -56.22
CA GLU A 5 -1.52 3.15 -56.09
C GLU A 5 -1.49 1.63 -56.20
N MET A 6 -2.44 0.93 -55.58
CA MET A 6 -2.57 -0.53 -55.70
C MET A 6 -2.83 -0.95 -57.16
N GLN A 7 -3.69 -0.22 -57.88
CA GLN A 7 -4.00 -0.51 -59.28
C GLN A 7 -2.86 -0.15 -60.24
N ARG A 8 -1.98 0.78 -59.85
CA ARG A 8 -0.73 1.06 -60.56
C ARG A 8 0.29 -0.06 -60.33
N PHE A 9 0.44 -0.50 -59.08
CA PHE A 9 1.33 -1.61 -58.70
C PHE A 9 0.97 -2.90 -59.44
N LEU A 10 -0.32 -3.27 -59.48
CA LEU A 10 -0.76 -4.48 -60.18
C LEU A 10 -0.47 -4.44 -61.69
N ARG A 11 -0.65 -3.28 -62.34
CA ARG A 11 -0.28 -3.11 -63.76
C ARG A 11 1.21 -3.24 -64.01
N GLU A 12 2.05 -2.79 -63.08
CA GLU A 12 3.50 -2.96 -63.18
C GLU A 12 3.90 -4.44 -63.01
N VAL A 13 3.22 -5.20 -62.13
CA VAL A 13 3.42 -6.64 -61.98
C VAL A 13 3.05 -7.40 -63.26
N ASP A 14 1.88 -7.12 -63.84
CA ASP A 14 1.43 -7.75 -65.09
C ASP A 14 2.40 -7.46 -66.25
N ALA A 15 2.84 -6.21 -66.38
CA ALA A 15 3.80 -5.78 -67.40
C ALA A 15 5.21 -6.37 -67.22
N ILE A 16 5.57 -6.89 -66.04
CA ILE A 16 6.81 -7.64 -65.81
C ILE A 16 6.58 -9.12 -66.16
N ALA A 17 5.43 -9.68 -65.82
CA ALA A 17 5.08 -11.06 -66.15
C ALA A 17 5.05 -11.32 -67.67
N GLU A 18 4.44 -10.42 -68.44
CA GLU A 18 4.45 -10.50 -69.92
C GLU A 18 5.88 -10.43 -70.50
N LEU A 19 6.74 -9.64 -69.86
CA LEU A 19 8.13 -9.45 -70.27
C LEU A 19 8.95 -10.72 -70.05
N ILE A 20 8.79 -11.37 -68.89
CA ILE A 20 9.38 -12.66 -68.56
C ILE A 20 8.86 -13.75 -69.52
N GLN A 21 7.57 -13.73 -69.84
CA GLN A 21 7.00 -14.67 -70.80
C GLN A 21 7.59 -14.48 -72.20
N GLY A 22 7.77 -13.24 -72.65
CA GLY A 22 8.44 -12.94 -73.92
C GLY A 22 9.91 -13.36 -73.94
N MET A 23 10.64 -13.23 -72.82
CA MET A 23 12.02 -13.73 -72.68
C MET A 23 12.10 -15.26 -72.73
N ASN A 24 11.03 -15.97 -72.40
CA ASN A 24 10.92 -17.43 -72.49
C ASN A 24 10.23 -17.90 -73.78
N SER A 25 9.95 -17.00 -74.73
CA SER A 25 9.33 -17.35 -76.01
C SER A 25 10.27 -18.17 -76.89
N ASP A 26 9.71 -19.12 -77.64
CA ASP A 26 10.43 -19.91 -78.65
C ASP A 26 10.78 -19.09 -79.91
N ASP A 27 10.13 -17.93 -80.12
CA ASP A 27 10.43 -16.99 -81.19
C ASP A 27 11.65 -16.11 -80.83
N PRO A 28 12.78 -16.20 -81.58
CA PRO A 28 14.00 -15.43 -81.30
C PRO A 28 13.78 -13.91 -81.33
N ALA A 29 12.91 -13.40 -82.20
CA ALA A 29 12.67 -11.97 -82.34
C ALA A 29 11.87 -11.40 -81.17
N VAL A 30 10.91 -12.19 -80.65
CA VAL A 30 10.15 -11.84 -79.43
C VAL A 30 11.08 -11.89 -78.22
N ARG A 31 11.93 -12.92 -78.14
CA ARG A 31 12.91 -13.07 -77.07
C ARG A 31 13.87 -11.90 -77.00
N GLU A 32 14.50 -11.55 -78.12
CA GLU A 32 15.49 -10.47 -78.20
C GLU A 32 14.87 -9.10 -77.89
N LYS A 33 13.64 -8.87 -78.37
CA LYS A 33 12.89 -7.65 -78.06
C LYS A 33 12.55 -7.55 -76.57
N SER A 34 12.09 -8.64 -75.96
CA SER A 34 11.78 -8.68 -74.53
C SER A 34 13.03 -8.56 -73.66
N THR A 35 14.16 -9.17 -74.03
CA THR A 35 15.44 -8.97 -73.32
C THR A 35 15.91 -7.52 -73.42
N SER A 36 15.84 -6.90 -74.61
CA SER A 36 16.22 -5.49 -74.78
C SER A 36 15.35 -4.53 -73.96
N GLU A 37 14.05 -4.81 -73.88
CA GLU A 37 13.13 -4.03 -73.05
C GLU A 37 13.37 -4.25 -71.55
N ALA A 38 13.75 -5.46 -71.13
CA ALA A 38 14.15 -5.75 -69.76
C ALA A 38 15.40 -4.94 -69.38
N ASP A 39 16.42 -4.94 -70.24
CA ASP A 39 17.67 -4.21 -70.01
C ASP A 39 17.41 -2.70 -69.89
N LYS A 40 16.56 -2.12 -70.76
CA LYS A 40 16.17 -0.70 -70.66
C LYS A 40 15.49 -0.38 -69.33
N ARG A 41 14.59 -1.25 -68.85
CA ARG A 41 13.91 -1.05 -67.55
C ARG A 41 14.89 -1.15 -66.38
N ILE A 42 15.85 -2.07 -66.43
CA ILE A 42 16.90 -2.22 -65.42
C ILE A 42 17.79 -0.98 -65.39
N SER A 43 18.27 -0.51 -66.54
CA SER A 43 19.07 0.72 -66.63
C SER A 43 18.31 1.96 -66.15
N ALA A 44 17.00 2.03 -66.37
CA ALA A 44 16.16 3.12 -65.89
C ALA A 44 15.99 3.11 -64.35
N ILE A 45 16.04 1.94 -63.72
CA ILE A 45 16.03 1.79 -62.25
C ILE A 45 17.39 2.15 -61.67
N GLU A 46 18.49 1.79 -62.33
CA GLU A 46 19.85 2.11 -61.88
C GLU A 46 20.17 3.61 -61.95
N ASN A 47 19.61 4.33 -62.93
CA ASN A 47 19.76 5.78 -63.06
C ASN A 47 18.84 6.59 -62.12
N LYS A 48 17.78 5.98 -61.57
CA LYS A 48 16.93 6.61 -60.55
C LYS A 48 17.46 6.26 -59.17
N GLY A 49 18.49 6.97 -58.74
CA GLY A 49 18.98 6.91 -57.36
C GLY A 49 17.83 6.98 -56.35
N VAL A 50 17.79 5.97 -55.47
CA VAL A 50 17.00 5.85 -54.22
C VAL A 50 15.65 6.60 -54.24
N ILE A 51 14.57 5.88 -54.54
CA ILE A 51 13.22 6.31 -54.19
C ILE A 51 12.80 5.65 -52.87
N GLU A 52 12.27 6.47 -51.99
CA GLU A 52 11.69 6.14 -50.69
C GLU A 52 10.64 5.02 -50.77
N GLY A 53 10.74 4.05 -49.85
CA GLY A 53 9.68 3.08 -49.59
C GLY A 53 10.09 1.62 -49.81
N GLY A 54 10.45 0.93 -48.73
CA GLY A 54 10.20 -0.51 -48.59
C GLY A 54 11.10 -1.50 -49.33
N CYS A 55 12.38 -1.59 -48.96
CA CYS A 55 13.07 -2.84 -48.56
C CYS A 55 14.53 -2.52 -48.25
N ARG A 56 14.97 -2.74 -47.00
CA ARG A 56 16.34 -2.39 -46.52
C ARG A 56 17.31 -3.57 -46.55
N THR A 57 17.10 -4.58 -47.38
CA THR A 57 18.20 -5.43 -47.80
C THR A 57 19.03 -4.63 -48.78
N LYS A 58 20.14 -4.04 -48.31
CA LYS A 58 21.27 -3.76 -49.19
C LYS A 58 21.70 -5.10 -49.77
N LEU A 59 21.17 -5.44 -50.94
CA LEU A 59 21.82 -6.38 -51.84
C LEU A 59 23.15 -5.71 -52.16
N ASN A 60 24.21 -6.09 -51.45
CA ASN A 60 25.54 -6.01 -52.01
C ASN A 60 25.49 -6.92 -53.24
N ARG A 61 25.13 -6.37 -54.40
CA ARG A 61 25.31 -7.05 -55.67
C ARG A 61 26.80 -7.28 -55.79
N THR A 62 27.21 -8.54 -55.85
CA THR A 62 28.48 -8.93 -56.42
C THR A 62 28.52 -8.31 -57.82
N VAL A 63 29.38 -7.33 -58.02
CA VAL A 63 29.68 -6.80 -59.35
C VAL A 63 30.29 -7.98 -60.11
N ILE A 64 29.60 -8.51 -61.12
CA ILE A 64 30.22 -9.40 -62.08
C ILE A 64 31.16 -8.49 -62.89
N ASP A 65 32.45 -8.65 -62.66
CA ASP A 65 33.49 -7.96 -63.40
C ASP A 65 33.37 -8.34 -64.88
N SER A 66 33.15 -7.36 -65.74
CA SER A 66 33.00 -7.53 -67.19
C SER A 66 34.35 -7.48 -67.94
N ASN A 67 35.47 -7.43 -67.22
CA ASN A 67 36.81 -7.61 -67.78
C ASN A 67 37.54 -8.76 -67.05
N PRO A 68 37.73 -9.94 -67.66
CA PRO A 68 38.58 -10.97 -67.08
C PRO A 68 40.04 -10.57 -67.30
N THR A 69 40.62 -9.79 -66.38
CA THR A 69 42.08 -9.69 -66.30
C THR A 69 42.62 -11.04 -65.83
N ASP A 70 43.33 -11.72 -66.75
CA ASP A 70 44.14 -12.91 -66.54
C ASP A 70 43.57 -13.96 -65.58
N ALA A 71 43.00 -15.01 -66.17
CA ALA A 71 42.70 -16.29 -65.54
C ALA A 71 43.99 -17.02 -65.08
N ARG A 72 44.70 -16.46 -64.11
CA ARG A 72 45.83 -17.05 -63.40
C ARG A 72 45.78 -16.60 -61.93
N ASP A 73 44.86 -17.23 -61.21
CA ASP A 73 44.75 -17.37 -59.74
C ASP A 73 43.29 -17.26 -59.29
N ASN A 74 42.41 -18.06 -59.91
CA ASN A 74 41.14 -18.42 -59.29
C ASN A 74 41.42 -19.71 -58.51
N PRO A 75 41.63 -19.67 -57.17
CA PRO A 75 41.60 -20.91 -56.41
C PRO A 75 40.20 -21.48 -56.60
N GLU A 76 40.08 -22.68 -57.15
CA GLU A 76 38.82 -23.41 -57.21
C GLU A 76 38.09 -23.21 -55.88
N MET A 77 36.86 -22.70 -55.92
CA MET A 77 36.06 -22.46 -54.71
C MET A 77 35.63 -23.81 -54.16
N ASN A 78 36.59 -24.49 -53.53
CA ASN A 78 36.39 -25.74 -52.83
C ASN A 78 35.52 -25.49 -51.59
N GLN A 79 34.89 -26.55 -51.10
CA GLN A 79 34.00 -26.48 -49.93
C GLN A 79 34.69 -25.83 -48.71
N GLU A 80 36.00 -26.01 -48.58
CA GLU A 80 36.84 -25.43 -47.52
C GLU A 80 36.95 -23.89 -47.63
N ASN A 81 37.15 -23.34 -48.83
CA ASN A 81 37.22 -21.91 -49.09
C ASN A 81 35.87 -21.22 -48.85
N PHE A 82 34.75 -21.87 -49.22
CA PHE A 82 33.41 -21.35 -48.92
C PHE A 82 33.14 -21.29 -47.41
N LEU A 83 33.48 -22.36 -46.68
CA LEU A 83 33.36 -22.40 -45.22
C LEU A 83 34.20 -21.31 -44.55
N LYS A 84 35.40 -21.05 -45.05
CA LYS A 84 36.29 -19.99 -44.56
C LYS A 84 35.72 -18.58 -44.76
N ILE A 85 35.10 -18.30 -45.92
CA ILE A 85 34.44 -17.00 -46.19
C ILE A 85 33.21 -16.83 -45.28
N LEU A 86 32.40 -17.88 -45.11
CA LEU A 86 31.24 -17.86 -44.22
C LEU A 86 31.67 -17.60 -42.76
N GLU A 87 32.76 -18.23 -42.31
CA GLU A 87 33.32 -18.01 -40.99
C GLU A 87 33.80 -16.56 -40.81
N GLN A 88 34.48 -15.99 -41.79
CA GLN A 88 34.94 -14.59 -41.75
C GLN A 88 33.76 -13.59 -41.68
N ASP A 89 32.72 -13.77 -42.49
CA ASP A 89 31.52 -12.91 -42.44
C ASP A 89 30.77 -13.06 -41.10
N ALA A 90 30.69 -14.28 -40.55
CA ALA A 90 30.13 -14.51 -39.22
C ALA A 90 30.95 -13.80 -38.13
N GLN A 91 32.29 -13.87 -38.19
CA GLN A 91 33.18 -13.17 -37.27
C GLN A 91 33.04 -11.64 -37.39
N GLU A 92 32.91 -11.09 -38.60
CA GLU A 92 32.71 -9.66 -38.82
C GLU A 92 31.34 -9.19 -38.29
N ARG A 93 30.26 -9.95 -38.55
CA ARG A 93 28.93 -9.67 -37.98
C ARG A 93 28.94 -9.70 -36.46
N ALA A 94 29.64 -10.67 -35.86
CA ALA A 94 29.81 -10.75 -34.41
C ALA A 94 30.59 -9.55 -33.86
N LYS A 95 31.67 -9.13 -34.53
CA LYS A 95 32.46 -7.95 -34.15
C LYS A 95 31.63 -6.68 -34.21
N ARG A 96 30.91 -6.43 -35.32
CA ARG A 96 30.01 -5.27 -35.48
C ARG A 96 28.91 -5.25 -34.43
N ARG A 97 28.29 -6.39 -34.13
CA ARG A 97 27.28 -6.50 -33.07
C ARG A 97 27.86 -6.14 -31.71
N LYS A 98 29.06 -6.62 -31.38
CA LYS A 98 29.76 -6.31 -30.12
C LYS A 98 30.10 -4.81 -29.99
N GLU A 99 30.49 -4.17 -31.09
CA GLU A 99 30.73 -2.71 -31.13
C GLU A 99 29.43 -1.92 -30.92
N ASN A 100 28.36 -2.29 -31.64
CA ASN A 100 27.04 -1.70 -31.46
C ASN A 100 26.49 -1.90 -30.04
N GLU A 101 26.76 -3.05 -29.42
CA GLU A 101 26.37 -3.34 -28.04
C GLU A 101 27.08 -2.44 -27.03
N LYS A 102 28.38 -2.18 -27.22
CA LYS A 102 29.10 -1.20 -26.39
C LYS A 102 28.49 0.19 -26.52
N LEU A 103 28.20 0.61 -27.76
CA LEU A 103 27.65 1.94 -28.02
C LEU A 103 26.22 2.08 -27.45
N ALA A 104 25.38 1.07 -27.64
CA ALA A 104 24.02 1.04 -27.08
C ALA A 104 24.04 1.07 -25.55
N ASN A 105 24.98 0.37 -24.90
CA ASN A 105 25.16 0.43 -23.45
C ASN A 105 25.62 1.80 -22.94
N ALA A 106 26.51 2.47 -23.66
CA ALA A 106 26.92 3.85 -23.33
C ALA A 106 25.75 4.83 -23.46
N LEU A 107 24.98 4.73 -24.54
CA LEU A 107 23.79 5.57 -24.77
C LEU A 107 22.69 5.30 -23.72
N LYS A 108 22.49 4.04 -23.33
CA LYS A 108 21.62 3.67 -22.20
C LYS A 108 22.04 4.38 -20.92
N GLN A 109 23.33 4.39 -20.61
CA GLN A 109 23.85 5.04 -19.40
C GLN A 109 23.61 6.56 -19.44
N MET A 110 23.92 7.21 -20.56
CA MET A 110 23.64 8.64 -20.74
C MET A 110 22.14 8.96 -20.60
N GLY A 111 21.27 8.11 -21.13
CA GLY A 111 19.82 8.22 -20.97
C GLY A 111 19.37 8.08 -19.51
N ASN A 112 19.95 7.12 -18.77
CA ASN A 112 19.67 6.94 -17.35
C ASN A 112 20.11 8.16 -16.51
N GLU A 113 21.26 8.76 -16.83
CA GLU A 113 21.76 9.97 -16.18
C GLU A 113 20.84 11.17 -16.43
N ALA A 114 20.38 11.36 -17.67
CA ALA A 114 19.39 12.39 -18.00
C ALA A 114 18.05 12.17 -17.28
N PHE A 115 17.59 10.91 -17.24
CA PHE A 115 16.36 10.53 -16.52
C PHE A 115 16.47 10.83 -15.02
N ALA A 116 17.61 10.54 -14.40
CA ALA A 116 17.83 10.82 -12.98
C ALA A 116 17.84 12.33 -12.68
N LYS A 117 18.21 13.17 -13.64
CA LYS A 117 18.15 14.64 -13.56
C LYS A 117 16.74 15.21 -13.84
N GLY A 118 15.77 14.38 -14.19
CA GLY A 118 14.42 14.81 -14.59
C GLY A 118 14.32 15.33 -16.03
N ASP A 119 15.40 15.28 -16.81
CA ASP A 119 15.38 15.64 -18.24
C ASP A 119 14.95 14.44 -19.08
N TYR A 120 13.63 14.23 -19.11
CA TYR A 120 13.02 13.10 -19.82
C TYR A 120 13.14 13.23 -21.35
N GLY A 121 13.21 14.46 -21.88
CA GLY A 121 13.37 14.71 -23.31
C GLY A 121 14.71 14.19 -23.83
N THR A 122 15.80 14.58 -23.16
CA THR A 122 17.14 14.08 -23.49
C THR A 122 17.25 12.58 -23.24
N ALA A 123 16.64 12.06 -22.17
CA ALA A 123 16.62 10.61 -21.91
C ALA A 123 16.01 9.82 -23.08
N ILE A 124 14.85 10.26 -23.59
CA ILE A 124 14.18 9.66 -24.76
C ILE A 124 15.09 9.69 -25.98
N GLN A 125 15.78 10.81 -26.24
CA GLN A 125 16.71 10.92 -27.36
C GLN A 125 17.84 9.89 -27.24
N ARG A 126 18.50 9.80 -26.08
CA ARG A 126 19.62 8.86 -25.88
C ARG A 126 19.19 7.41 -25.96
N TYR A 127 18.02 7.05 -25.43
CA TYR A 127 17.50 5.69 -25.60
C TYR A 127 17.16 5.38 -27.06
N THR A 128 16.64 6.36 -27.81
CA THR A 128 16.35 6.21 -29.24
C THR A 128 17.61 5.99 -30.05
N GLU A 129 18.66 6.80 -29.83
CA GLU A 129 19.98 6.61 -30.44
C GLU A 129 20.56 5.23 -30.09
N GLY A 130 20.35 4.72 -28.87
CA GLY A 130 20.75 3.37 -28.48
C GLY A 130 20.01 2.27 -29.26
N LEU A 131 18.71 2.44 -29.46
CA LEU A 131 17.86 1.50 -30.21
C LEU A 131 18.20 1.48 -31.71
N GLU A 132 18.73 2.58 -32.26
CA GLU A 132 19.28 2.59 -33.62
C GLU A 132 20.51 1.68 -33.76
N LYS A 133 21.27 1.47 -32.68
CA LYS A 133 22.43 0.56 -32.66
C LYS A 133 22.03 -0.89 -32.40
N LEU A 134 21.12 -1.11 -31.45
CA LEU A 134 20.58 -2.42 -31.11
C LEU A 134 19.07 -2.37 -30.92
N LYS A 135 18.34 -2.83 -31.92
CA LYS A 135 16.86 -2.87 -31.93
C LYS A 135 16.27 -3.99 -31.08
N ASP A 136 17.06 -4.98 -30.69
CA ASP A 136 16.63 -6.12 -29.86
C ASP A 136 16.96 -5.91 -28.36
N MET A 137 17.38 -4.71 -27.98
CA MET A 137 17.74 -4.39 -26.60
C MET A 137 16.52 -3.96 -25.77
N GLN A 138 15.79 -4.95 -25.25
CA GLN A 138 14.56 -4.79 -24.44
C GLN A 138 14.62 -3.68 -23.38
N VAL A 139 15.77 -3.52 -22.70
CA VAL A 139 15.93 -2.55 -21.61
C VAL A 139 15.76 -1.09 -22.10
N LEU A 140 16.23 -0.78 -23.31
CA LEU A 140 16.12 0.58 -23.86
C LEU A 140 14.65 0.95 -24.12
N TYR A 141 13.85 0.02 -24.62
CA TYR A 141 12.41 0.23 -24.78
C TYR A 141 11.72 0.47 -23.44
N THR A 142 11.99 -0.34 -22.41
CA THR A 142 11.36 -0.11 -21.10
C THR A 142 11.77 1.20 -20.45
N ASN A 143 13.03 1.62 -20.59
CA ASN A 143 13.51 2.87 -20.04
C ASN A 143 12.92 4.08 -20.78
N ARG A 144 12.77 3.98 -22.12
CA ARG A 144 12.13 5.03 -22.93
C ARG A 144 10.63 5.11 -22.67
N ALA A 145 9.94 3.97 -22.51
CA ALA A 145 8.54 3.93 -22.07
C ALA A 145 8.34 4.64 -20.72
N GLN A 146 9.23 4.41 -19.76
CA GLN A 146 9.19 5.09 -18.46
C GLN A 146 9.35 6.61 -18.60
N ALA A 147 10.23 7.08 -19.48
CA ALA A 147 10.40 8.51 -19.78
C ALA A 147 9.16 9.10 -20.46
N TYR A 148 8.54 8.38 -21.40
CA TYR A 148 7.28 8.80 -22.02
C TYR A 148 6.14 8.92 -21.00
N ILE A 149 6.03 7.99 -20.05
CA ILE A 149 5.03 8.07 -18.95
C ILE A 149 5.24 9.34 -18.12
N LYS A 150 6.48 9.74 -17.86
CA LYS A 150 6.80 10.97 -17.11
C LYS A 150 6.44 12.25 -17.87
N LEU A 151 6.33 12.18 -19.19
CA LEU A 151 5.86 13.27 -20.05
C LEU A 151 4.37 13.12 -20.44
N GLU A 152 3.63 12.23 -19.78
CA GLU A 152 2.21 11.93 -20.06
C GLU A 152 1.94 11.44 -21.50
N LYS A 153 2.99 11.01 -22.21
CA LYS A 153 2.93 10.42 -23.56
C LYS A 153 2.60 8.94 -23.49
N HIS A 154 1.41 8.62 -23.00
CA HIS A 154 1.03 7.26 -22.65
C HIS A 154 0.92 6.31 -23.85
N ARG A 155 0.50 6.79 -25.02
CA ARG A 155 0.37 5.94 -26.23
C ARG A 155 1.75 5.48 -26.74
N GLU A 156 2.72 6.37 -26.74
CA GLU A 156 4.10 6.08 -27.11
C GLU A 156 4.74 5.10 -26.11
N ALA A 157 4.46 5.26 -24.81
CA ALA A 157 4.91 4.33 -23.80
C ALA A 157 4.36 2.91 -24.00
N ILE A 158 3.08 2.77 -24.38
CA ILE A 158 2.47 1.45 -24.70
C ILE A 158 3.18 0.81 -25.89
N SER A 159 3.40 1.56 -26.97
CA SER A 159 4.13 1.08 -28.15
C SER A 159 5.52 0.56 -27.79
N ASP A 160 6.28 1.29 -26.96
CA ASP A 160 7.58 0.84 -26.49
C ASP A 160 7.48 -0.41 -25.60
N CYS A 161 6.46 -0.52 -24.75
CA CYS A 161 6.25 -1.73 -23.96
C CYS A 161 5.92 -2.95 -24.82
N GLU A 162 5.12 -2.80 -25.87
CA GLU A 162 4.86 -3.87 -26.84
C GLU A 162 6.15 -4.31 -27.55
N TRP A 163 6.99 -3.37 -27.97
CA TRP A 163 8.31 -3.70 -28.54
C TRP A 163 9.22 -4.40 -27.54
N ALA A 164 9.24 -3.96 -26.27
CA ALA A 164 9.97 -4.64 -25.21
C ALA A 164 9.50 -6.08 -25.02
N LEU A 165 8.19 -6.33 -25.08
CA LEU A 165 7.58 -7.67 -24.96
C LEU A 165 7.83 -8.54 -26.19
N ARG A 166 8.00 -7.97 -27.39
CA ARG A 166 8.48 -8.71 -28.57
C ARG A 166 9.94 -9.17 -28.42
N CYS A 167 10.77 -8.40 -27.70
CA CYS A 167 12.16 -8.76 -27.42
C CYS A 167 12.27 -9.79 -26.28
N ASN A 168 11.44 -9.64 -25.23
CA ASN A 168 11.35 -10.56 -24.11
C ASN A 168 9.92 -10.51 -23.53
N ASP A 169 9.15 -11.55 -23.82
CA ASP A 169 7.75 -11.71 -23.43
C ASP A 169 7.55 -11.86 -21.90
N ARG A 170 8.63 -12.14 -21.16
CA ARG A 170 8.67 -12.26 -19.69
C ARG A 170 9.18 -11.00 -18.99
N SER A 171 9.19 -9.84 -19.65
CA SER A 171 9.61 -8.58 -19.02
C SER A 171 8.55 -8.01 -18.07
N ILE A 172 8.73 -8.24 -16.76
CA ILE A 172 7.87 -7.66 -15.71
C ILE A 172 7.84 -6.13 -15.83
N LYS A 173 8.98 -5.48 -16.11
CA LYS A 173 9.06 -4.01 -16.25
C LYS A 173 8.17 -3.49 -17.38
N ALA A 174 8.12 -4.19 -18.51
CA ALA A 174 7.27 -3.80 -19.63
C ALA A 174 5.79 -3.87 -19.25
N TYR A 175 5.34 -4.94 -18.59
CA TYR A 175 3.97 -5.05 -18.08
C TYR A 175 3.62 -3.96 -17.05
N VAL A 176 4.54 -3.64 -16.13
CA VAL A 176 4.34 -2.54 -15.16
C VAL A 176 4.19 -1.19 -15.87
N HIS A 177 5.07 -0.87 -16.82
CA HIS A 177 4.99 0.40 -17.55
C HIS A 177 3.74 0.47 -18.45
N MET A 178 3.39 -0.63 -19.11
CA MET A 178 2.18 -0.72 -19.95
C MET A 178 0.91 -0.56 -19.12
N GLY A 179 0.85 -1.16 -17.92
CA GLY A 179 -0.24 -0.98 -16.98
C GLY A 179 -0.38 0.48 -16.51
N ARG A 180 0.74 1.14 -16.20
CA ARG A 180 0.75 2.57 -15.82
C ARG A 180 0.32 3.48 -16.96
N ALA A 181 0.74 3.19 -18.18
CA ALA A 181 0.36 3.98 -19.34
C ALA A 181 -1.14 3.82 -19.67
N ASN A 182 -1.69 2.59 -19.60
CA ASN A 182 -3.12 2.36 -19.74
C ASN A 182 -3.94 3.04 -18.63
N LEU A 183 -3.44 3.02 -17.39
CA LEU A 183 -4.06 3.76 -16.29
C LEU A 183 -4.11 5.28 -16.58
N GLY A 184 -3.03 5.86 -17.11
CA GLY A 184 -2.99 7.27 -17.52
C GLY A 184 -3.99 7.62 -18.65
N LEU A 185 -4.29 6.65 -19.53
CA LEU A 185 -5.33 6.77 -20.56
C LEU A 185 -6.75 6.45 -20.06
N LYS A 186 -6.92 6.12 -18.76
CA LYS A 186 -8.18 5.63 -18.18
C LYS A 186 -8.69 4.30 -18.77
N ASN A 187 -7.80 3.51 -19.36
CA ASN A 187 -8.07 2.15 -19.84
C ASN A 187 -7.90 1.16 -18.67
N TYR A 188 -8.84 1.18 -17.71
CA TYR A 188 -8.69 0.48 -16.43
C TYR A 188 -8.63 -1.05 -16.59
N LYS A 189 -9.43 -1.62 -17.49
CA LYS A 189 -9.47 -3.07 -17.75
C LYS A 189 -8.13 -3.56 -18.29
N GLU A 190 -7.58 -2.84 -19.27
CA GLU A 190 -6.30 -3.13 -19.91
C GLU A 190 -5.15 -2.97 -18.90
N ALA A 191 -5.21 -1.96 -18.03
CA ALA A 191 -4.22 -1.77 -16.96
C ALA A 191 -4.19 -2.96 -15.99
N VAL A 192 -5.35 -3.43 -15.51
CA VAL A 192 -5.45 -4.61 -14.64
C VAL A 192 -4.92 -5.86 -15.33
N GLN A 193 -5.27 -6.07 -16.60
CA GLN A 193 -4.76 -7.22 -17.38
C GLN A 193 -3.23 -7.21 -17.48
N CYS A 194 -2.63 -6.04 -17.74
CA CYS A 194 -1.17 -5.89 -17.77
C CYS A 194 -0.53 -6.31 -16.44
N TYR A 195 -1.07 -5.86 -15.31
CA TYR A 195 -0.51 -6.22 -14.00
C TYR A 195 -0.71 -7.70 -13.65
N LYS A 196 -1.86 -8.29 -13.99
CA LYS A 196 -2.11 -9.72 -13.76
C LYS A 196 -1.15 -10.63 -14.54
N LYS A 197 -0.70 -10.19 -15.73
CA LYS A 197 0.34 -10.91 -16.51
C LYS A 197 1.67 -11.08 -15.77
N ILE A 198 1.95 -10.27 -14.74
CA ILE A 198 3.14 -10.44 -13.92
C ILE A 198 3.10 -11.75 -13.11
N LEU A 199 1.90 -12.20 -12.70
CA LEU A 199 1.74 -13.44 -11.94
C LEU A 199 1.96 -14.69 -12.79
N ASP A 200 1.70 -14.60 -14.11
CA ASP A 200 2.04 -15.65 -15.07
C ASP A 200 3.56 -15.84 -15.19
N ILE A 201 4.36 -14.81 -14.85
CA ILE A 201 5.83 -14.80 -14.94
C ILE A 201 6.46 -15.16 -13.60
N ASP A 202 6.02 -14.52 -12.51
CA ASP A 202 6.51 -14.75 -11.15
C ASP A 202 5.34 -14.68 -10.16
N SER A 203 4.90 -15.87 -9.70
CA SER A 203 3.79 -16.00 -8.75
C SER A 203 4.08 -15.40 -7.38
N LYS A 204 5.34 -15.12 -7.05
CA LYS A 204 5.73 -14.49 -5.76
C LYS A 204 5.44 -12.98 -5.72
N GLN A 205 5.09 -12.37 -6.86
CA GLN A 205 4.78 -10.94 -6.96
C GLN A 205 3.32 -10.60 -6.62
N GLU A 206 2.56 -11.51 -5.99
CA GLU A 206 1.15 -11.32 -5.64
C GLU A 206 0.89 -10.00 -4.91
N ASN A 207 1.70 -9.68 -3.88
CA ASN A 207 1.56 -8.43 -3.14
C ASN A 207 1.79 -7.17 -4.00
N LEU A 208 2.74 -7.22 -4.95
CA LEU A 208 3.02 -6.11 -5.84
C LEU A 208 1.88 -5.90 -6.84
N VAL A 209 1.37 -6.99 -7.42
CA VAL A 209 0.26 -6.96 -8.37
C VAL A 209 -1.01 -6.48 -7.68
N GLN A 210 -1.29 -6.97 -6.47
CA GLN A 210 -2.42 -6.51 -5.68
C GLN A 210 -2.35 -5.00 -5.42
N ALA A 211 -1.18 -4.47 -5.05
CA ALA A 211 -1.00 -3.03 -4.86
C ALA A 211 -1.29 -2.23 -6.13
N TYR A 212 -0.86 -2.70 -7.32
CA TYR A 212 -1.16 -2.02 -8.58
C TYR A 212 -2.63 -2.13 -8.99
N VAL A 213 -3.26 -3.30 -8.80
CA VAL A 213 -4.68 -3.49 -9.10
C VAL A 213 -5.54 -2.59 -8.21
N THR A 214 -5.24 -2.51 -6.91
CA THR A 214 -5.93 -1.60 -5.99
C THR A 214 -5.78 -0.14 -6.43
N GLN A 215 -4.61 0.29 -6.92
CA GLN A 215 -4.45 1.64 -7.50
C GLN A 215 -5.35 1.89 -8.71
N VAL A 216 -5.51 0.89 -9.58
CA VAL A 216 -6.40 1.00 -10.76
C VAL A 216 -7.86 1.10 -10.33
N GLU A 217 -8.29 0.26 -9.38
CA GLU A 217 -9.66 0.27 -8.84
C GLU A 217 -10.01 1.60 -8.16
N ILE A 218 -9.07 2.19 -7.42
CA ILE A 218 -9.22 3.53 -6.83
C ILE A 218 -9.42 4.57 -7.94
N ALA A 219 -8.58 4.54 -8.98
CA ALA A 219 -8.65 5.50 -10.08
C ALA A 219 -9.92 5.34 -10.96
N GLU A 220 -10.38 4.12 -11.20
CA GLU A 220 -11.62 3.83 -11.94
C GLU A 220 -12.83 4.34 -11.18
N ARG A 221 -12.91 4.02 -9.88
CA ARG A 221 -13.97 4.50 -9.00
C ARG A 221 -13.99 6.02 -8.94
N LYS A 222 -12.83 6.67 -8.85
CA LYS A 222 -12.71 8.13 -8.90
C LYS A 222 -13.30 8.70 -10.19
N SER A 223 -12.91 8.18 -11.36
CA SER A 223 -13.42 8.70 -12.63
C SER A 223 -14.90 8.44 -12.82
N PHE A 224 -15.44 7.36 -12.24
CA PHE A 224 -16.88 7.09 -12.23
C PHE A 224 -17.62 8.13 -11.39
N GLN A 225 -17.16 8.40 -10.17
CA GLN A 225 -17.76 9.40 -9.28
C GLN A 225 -17.70 10.81 -9.86
N GLU A 226 -16.59 11.20 -10.47
CA GLU A 226 -16.47 12.50 -11.15
C GLU A 226 -17.52 12.64 -12.26
N LYS A 227 -17.78 11.56 -12.99
CA LYS A 227 -18.79 11.53 -14.05
C LYS A 227 -20.21 11.61 -13.48
N GLU A 228 -20.52 10.80 -12.47
CA GLU A 228 -21.82 10.80 -11.77
C GLU A 228 -22.12 12.17 -11.16
N ALA A 229 -21.13 12.77 -10.50
CA ALA A 229 -21.26 14.10 -9.91
C ALA A 229 -21.51 15.18 -10.97
N LEU A 230 -20.88 15.08 -12.13
CA LEU A 230 -21.12 15.98 -13.26
C LEU A 230 -22.53 15.78 -13.85
N GLU A 231 -22.98 14.53 -14.00
CA GLU A 231 -24.33 14.20 -14.49
C GLU A 231 -25.42 14.74 -13.55
N GLU A 232 -25.26 14.58 -12.23
CA GLU A 232 -26.21 15.15 -11.24
C GLU A 232 -26.21 16.69 -11.24
N PHE A 233 -25.04 17.29 -11.47
CA PHE A 233 -24.93 18.74 -11.63
C PHE A 233 -25.63 19.23 -12.90
N GLU A 234 -25.44 18.57 -14.04
CA GLU A 234 -26.09 18.89 -15.32
C GLU A 234 -27.61 18.70 -15.29
N GLN A 235 -28.10 17.75 -14.47
CA GLN A 235 -29.53 17.54 -14.22
C GLN A 235 -30.16 18.64 -13.35
N GLY A 236 -29.37 19.57 -12.81
CA GLY A 236 -29.87 20.69 -12.01
C GLY A 236 -30.32 20.31 -10.61
N LYS A 237 -29.79 19.22 -10.04
CA LYS A 237 -30.08 18.80 -8.67
C LYS A 237 -29.69 19.92 -7.69
N GLU A 238 -30.65 20.36 -6.87
CA GLU A 238 -30.54 21.57 -6.04
C GLU A 238 -29.31 21.59 -5.12
N ALA A 239 -28.95 20.44 -4.53
CA ALA A 239 -27.76 20.34 -3.68
C ALA A 239 -26.45 20.53 -4.46
N ALA A 240 -26.34 19.92 -5.65
CA ALA A 240 -25.18 20.00 -6.52
C ALA A 240 -24.97 21.43 -7.08
N THR A 241 -26.05 22.09 -7.51
CA THR A 241 -26.00 23.47 -8.00
C THR A 241 -25.64 24.46 -6.89
N SER A 242 -26.22 24.27 -5.70
CA SER A 242 -25.95 25.10 -4.52
C SER A 242 -24.50 25.05 -4.06
N VAL A 243 -23.84 23.89 -4.11
CA VAL A 243 -22.41 23.76 -3.77
C VAL A 243 -21.55 24.64 -4.68
N LYS A 244 -21.76 24.58 -6.00
CA LYS A 244 -21.00 25.38 -6.97
C LYS A 244 -21.23 26.88 -6.76
N GLU A 245 -22.48 27.30 -6.59
CA GLU A 245 -22.82 28.71 -6.37
C GLU A 245 -22.23 29.26 -5.08
N LEU A 246 -22.25 28.47 -4.00
CA LEU A 246 -21.65 28.85 -2.73
C LEU A 246 -20.13 28.96 -2.84
N LEU A 247 -19.45 28.06 -3.55
CA LEU A 247 -18.01 28.15 -3.81
C LEU A 247 -17.67 29.42 -4.60
N GLN A 248 -18.46 29.77 -5.61
CA GLN A 248 -18.29 31.04 -6.35
C GLN A 248 -18.45 32.27 -5.44
N LYS A 249 -19.39 32.23 -4.49
CA LYS A 249 -19.56 33.30 -3.48
C LYS A 249 -18.37 33.36 -2.53
N LEU A 250 -17.89 32.22 -2.05
CA LEU A 250 -16.74 32.10 -1.14
C LEU A 250 -15.40 32.47 -1.79
N ALA A 251 -15.28 32.38 -3.12
CA ALA A 251 -14.10 32.81 -3.86
C ALA A 251 -13.87 34.34 -3.84
N LYS A 252 -14.86 35.15 -3.41
CA LYS A 252 -14.70 36.60 -3.28
C LYS A 252 -13.65 36.94 -2.22
N THR A 253 -12.76 37.87 -2.53
CA THR A 253 -11.74 38.41 -1.60
C THR A 253 -12.26 39.63 -0.82
N ASN A 254 -11.53 40.05 0.21
CA ASN A 254 -11.82 41.23 1.06
C ASN A 254 -13.16 41.18 1.83
N GLN A 255 -13.64 39.99 2.19
CA GLN A 255 -14.80 39.86 3.06
C GLN A 255 -14.36 39.68 4.53
N VAL A 256 -15.26 39.97 5.46
CA VAL A 256 -15.02 39.78 6.90
C VAL A 256 -15.13 38.31 7.30
N ALA A 257 -14.46 37.89 8.39
CA ALA A 257 -14.46 36.49 8.85
C ALA A 257 -15.88 35.88 9.02
N ILE A 258 -16.86 36.67 9.48
CA ILE A 258 -18.24 36.20 9.66
C ILE A 258 -18.95 35.86 8.34
N TYR A 259 -18.58 36.53 7.24
CA TYR A 259 -19.08 36.21 5.90
C TYR A 259 -18.66 34.80 5.49
N TYR A 260 -17.37 34.51 5.61
CA TYR A 260 -16.83 33.19 5.31
C TYR A 260 -17.39 32.13 6.28
N ALA A 261 -17.55 32.47 7.55
CA ALA A 261 -18.09 31.54 8.54
C ALA A 261 -19.52 31.10 8.19
N GLY A 262 -20.39 32.05 7.81
CA GLY A 262 -21.75 31.75 7.36
C GLY A 262 -21.78 30.96 6.06
N GLY A 263 -20.95 31.35 5.08
CA GLY A 263 -20.89 30.65 3.79
C GLY A 263 -20.34 29.22 3.92
N ILE A 264 -19.31 29.00 4.73
CA ILE A 264 -18.74 27.67 5.01
C ILE A 264 -19.71 26.82 5.81
N LYS A 265 -20.43 27.40 6.78
CA LYS A 265 -21.50 26.69 7.51
C LYS A 265 -22.56 26.16 6.55
N LEU A 266 -23.09 27.03 5.68
CA LEU A 266 -24.06 26.62 4.66
C LEU A 266 -23.49 25.54 3.75
N LEU A 267 -22.26 25.73 3.26
CA LEU A 267 -21.58 24.75 2.42
C LEU A 267 -21.46 23.38 3.11
N THR A 268 -21.17 23.36 4.42
CA THR A 268 -21.10 22.14 5.23
C THR A 268 -22.46 21.45 5.33
N GLU A 269 -23.56 22.20 5.42
CA GLU A 269 -24.92 21.65 5.45
C GLU A 269 -25.35 21.05 4.10
N TRP A 270 -24.84 21.57 2.99
CA TRP A 270 -25.13 21.08 1.63
C TRP A 270 -24.31 19.85 1.25
N ILE A 271 -23.08 19.73 1.73
CA ILE A 271 -22.23 18.57 1.47
C ILE A 271 -22.66 17.41 2.37
N LYS A 272 -23.55 16.55 1.87
CA LYS A 272 -24.04 15.38 2.62
C LYS A 272 -23.49 14.08 2.08
N ASP A 273 -23.38 13.96 0.76
CA ASP A 273 -23.03 12.72 0.08
C ASP A 273 -21.75 12.86 -0.75
N CYS A 274 -21.34 11.74 -1.37
CA CYS A 274 -20.12 11.68 -2.16
C CYS A 274 -20.15 12.62 -3.38
N THR A 275 -21.34 12.87 -3.95
CA THR A 275 -21.50 13.76 -5.11
C THR A 275 -21.08 15.18 -4.77
N GLU A 276 -21.63 15.77 -3.70
CA GLU A 276 -21.32 17.14 -3.30
C GLU A 276 -19.87 17.30 -2.85
N GLN A 277 -19.29 16.28 -2.20
CA GLN A 277 -17.86 16.23 -1.87
C GLN A 277 -16.99 16.23 -3.13
N THR A 278 -17.40 15.48 -4.15
CA THR A 278 -16.69 15.43 -5.44
C THR A 278 -16.79 16.76 -6.18
N LEU A 279 -17.98 17.38 -6.20
CA LEU A 279 -18.18 18.71 -6.76
C LEU A 279 -17.38 19.78 -6.03
N PHE A 280 -17.30 19.71 -4.70
CA PHE A 280 -16.45 20.59 -3.90
C PHE A 280 -14.98 20.52 -4.36
N ARG A 281 -14.46 19.31 -4.58
CA ARG A 281 -13.10 19.09 -5.07
C ARG A 281 -12.92 19.60 -6.50
N MET A 282 -13.85 19.29 -7.41
CA MET A 282 -13.76 19.68 -8.83
C MET A 282 -13.88 21.19 -9.04
N HIS A 283 -14.60 21.90 -8.15
CA HIS A 283 -14.78 23.35 -8.22
C HIS A 283 -13.81 24.13 -7.31
N SER A 284 -12.59 23.63 -7.14
CA SER A 284 -11.49 24.30 -6.44
C SER A 284 -11.78 24.63 -4.97
N GLY A 285 -12.67 23.89 -4.30
CA GLY A 285 -13.05 24.16 -2.92
C GLY A 285 -11.88 24.17 -1.94
N PHE A 286 -10.91 23.27 -2.13
CA PHE A 286 -9.68 23.27 -1.33
C PHE A 286 -8.79 24.48 -1.57
N SER A 287 -8.69 24.96 -2.81
CA SER A 287 -7.93 26.17 -3.15
C SER A 287 -8.57 27.40 -2.50
N ILE A 288 -9.90 27.49 -2.48
CA ILE A 288 -10.61 28.60 -1.81
C ILE A 288 -10.25 28.65 -0.32
N ILE A 289 -10.14 27.50 0.36
CA ILE A 289 -9.78 27.46 1.78
C ILE A 289 -8.32 27.83 2.01
N ASN A 290 -7.41 27.36 1.15
CA ASN A 290 -5.97 27.57 1.30
C ASN A 290 -5.52 28.96 0.86
N ASP A 291 -6.04 29.46 -0.26
CA ASP A 291 -5.53 30.64 -0.95
C ASP A 291 -6.21 31.94 -0.47
N ASN A 292 -7.39 31.84 0.16
CA ASN A 292 -8.06 32.99 0.74
C ASN A 292 -7.38 33.41 2.05
N GLU A 293 -6.85 34.63 2.10
CA GLU A 293 -6.10 35.15 3.25
C GLU A 293 -6.91 35.14 4.57
N VAL A 294 -8.21 35.46 4.53
CA VAL A 294 -9.04 35.50 5.74
C VAL A 294 -9.34 34.10 6.25
N ILE A 295 -9.65 33.16 5.36
CA ILE A 295 -9.90 31.76 5.74
C ILE A 295 -8.60 31.11 6.25
N SER A 296 -7.51 31.27 5.50
CA SER A 296 -6.20 30.72 5.87
C SER A 296 -5.66 31.34 7.17
N SER A 297 -5.89 32.64 7.43
CA SER A 297 -5.48 33.32 8.68
C SER A 297 -6.03 32.68 9.96
N CYS A 298 -7.13 31.92 9.87
CA CYS A 298 -7.69 31.17 11.01
C CYS A 298 -6.77 30.04 11.49
N PHE A 299 -5.84 29.59 10.65
CA PHE A 299 -4.80 28.61 11.01
C PHE A 299 -3.49 29.25 11.48
N PHE A 300 -3.36 30.60 11.42
CA PHE A 300 -2.11 31.31 11.72
C PHE A 300 -2.19 32.21 12.95
N THR A 301 -3.35 32.80 13.25
CA THR A 301 -3.44 33.87 14.25
C THR A 301 -3.90 33.34 15.60
N LEU A 302 -2.97 33.13 16.53
CA LEU A 302 -3.22 32.79 17.95
C LEU A 302 -3.87 33.92 18.77
N GLN A 303 -4.16 35.09 18.19
CA GLN A 303 -5.00 36.10 18.83
C GLN A 303 -6.46 35.68 18.70
N PHE A 304 -6.95 35.00 19.74
CA PHE A 304 -8.33 34.58 19.95
C PHE A 304 -9.29 35.79 20.00
N ILE A 305 -9.61 36.36 18.85
CA ILE A 305 -10.81 37.17 18.64
C ILE A 305 -11.95 36.17 18.45
N SER A 306 -13.06 36.33 19.18
CA SER A 306 -14.22 35.42 19.16
C SER A 306 -14.71 35.04 17.74
N CYS A 307 -14.54 35.95 16.77
CA CYS A 307 -14.91 35.76 15.36
C CYS A 307 -14.06 34.72 14.62
N ASN A 308 -12.76 34.62 14.91
CA ASN A 308 -11.85 33.68 14.25
C ASN A 308 -12.11 32.24 14.71
N ASN A 309 -12.56 32.05 15.95
CA ASN A 309 -12.94 30.73 16.47
C ASN A 309 -14.15 30.16 15.73
N VAL A 310 -15.15 31.00 15.42
CA VAL A 310 -16.36 30.58 14.70
C VAL A 310 -16.03 30.17 13.26
N LEU A 311 -15.23 30.99 12.56
CA LEU A 311 -14.77 30.64 11.21
C LEU A 311 -13.95 29.34 11.23
N PHE A 312 -13.00 29.21 12.16
CA PHE A 312 -12.21 27.99 12.32
C PHE A 312 -13.07 26.74 12.56
N ILE A 313 -14.03 26.79 13.48
CA ILE A 313 -14.92 25.66 13.78
C ILE A 313 -15.67 25.23 12.53
N HIS A 314 -16.19 26.18 11.74
CA HIS A 314 -16.87 25.86 10.50
C HIS A 314 -15.93 25.31 9.43
N VAL A 315 -14.70 25.82 9.31
CA VAL A 315 -13.70 25.25 8.39
C VAL A 315 -13.36 23.81 8.77
N ILE A 316 -13.11 23.52 10.06
CA ILE A 316 -12.85 22.14 10.49
C ILE A 316 -14.08 21.24 10.31
N SER A 317 -15.27 21.74 10.59
CA SER A 317 -16.52 20.99 10.36
C SER A 317 -16.68 20.61 8.88
N LEU A 318 -16.41 21.56 7.97
CA LEU A 318 -16.37 21.33 6.53
C LEU A 318 -15.32 20.27 6.18
N MET A 319 -14.12 20.37 6.74
CA MET A 319 -13.05 19.38 6.51
C MET A 319 -13.44 17.99 7.00
N ILE A 320 -14.06 17.87 8.18
CA ILE A 320 -14.56 16.58 8.67
C ILE A 320 -15.56 16.01 7.67
N VAL A 321 -16.56 16.78 7.24
CA VAL A 321 -17.57 16.32 6.27
C VAL A 321 -16.94 15.91 4.93
N VAL A 322 -16.01 16.71 4.40
CA VAL A 322 -15.32 16.43 3.12
C VAL A 322 -14.38 15.21 3.21
N PHE A 323 -13.90 14.88 4.41
CA PHE A 323 -12.99 13.76 4.64
C PHE A 323 -13.69 12.51 5.21
N PHE A 324 -14.95 12.59 5.65
CA PHE A 324 -15.64 11.52 6.39
C PHE A 324 -16.05 10.33 5.52
N SER A 325 -16.20 10.54 4.21
CA SER A 325 -16.58 9.46 3.29
C SER A 325 -15.49 8.40 3.16
N SER A 326 -15.91 7.14 2.97
CA SER A 326 -15.13 5.91 2.90
C SER A 326 -13.97 5.89 1.86
N TYR A 327 -13.76 6.98 1.12
CA TYR A 327 -12.84 7.10 -0.02
C TYR A 327 -11.99 8.39 0.05
N SER A 328 -11.60 8.77 1.28
CA SER A 328 -11.01 10.06 1.63
C SER A 328 -9.52 10.23 1.32
N GLU A 329 -8.83 9.27 0.72
CA GLU A 329 -7.36 9.30 0.63
C GLU A 329 -6.83 10.51 -0.18
N GLU A 330 -7.45 10.88 -1.31
CA GLU A 330 -7.02 12.08 -2.05
C GLU A 330 -7.36 13.38 -1.32
N ASN A 331 -8.52 13.44 -0.67
CA ASN A 331 -8.91 14.62 0.09
C ASN A 331 -7.98 14.79 1.31
N GLN A 332 -7.56 13.68 1.92
CA GLN A 332 -6.61 13.65 3.03
C GLN A 332 -5.20 14.13 2.62
N GLN A 333 -4.79 13.94 1.36
CA GLN A 333 -3.51 14.46 0.86
C GLN A 333 -3.45 15.99 0.88
N VAL A 334 -4.59 16.66 0.67
CA VAL A 334 -4.64 18.11 0.54
C VAL A 334 -4.20 18.82 1.82
N LEU A 335 -4.56 18.30 2.99
CA LEU A 335 -4.16 18.90 4.27
C LEU A 335 -2.64 18.87 4.48
N VAL A 336 -1.93 17.91 3.86
CA VAL A 336 -0.47 17.79 3.91
C VAL A 336 0.22 18.73 2.93
N THR A 337 -0.48 19.16 1.88
CA THR A 337 0.01 20.20 0.96
C THR A 337 -0.13 21.61 1.52
N TRP A 338 -0.92 21.79 2.58
CA TRP A 338 -1.12 23.10 3.18
C TRP A 338 0.10 23.52 4.01
N PRO A 339 0.69 24.69 3.73
CA PRO A 339 1.86 25.16 4.44
C PRO A 339 1.60 25.32 5.94
N ASN A 340 2.52 24.82 6.76
CA ASN A 340 2.52 24.90 8.23
C ASN A 340 1.41 24.10 8.94
N THR A 341 0.43 23.49 8.26
CA THR A 341 -0.71 22.82 8.89
C THR A 341 -0.34 21.81 9.98
N SER A 342 0.79 21.10 9.85
CA SER A 342 1.26 20.16 10.86
C SER A 342 1.58 20.77 12.22
N LYS A 343 2.19 21.95 12.26
CA LYS A 343 2.53 22.63 13.51
C LYS A 343 1.26 23.20 14.16
N GLN A 344 0.39 23.83 13.36
CA GLN A 344 -0.85 24.43 13.88
C GLN A 344 -1.85 23.38 14.34
N LEU A 345 -1.95 22.20 13.70
CA LEU A 345 -2.83 21.13 14.18
C LEU A 345 -2.48 20.69 15.61
N ILE A 346 -1.19 20.68 15.96
CA ILE A 346 -0.75 20.37 17.33
C ILE A 346 -1.09 21.53 18.29
N GLU A 347 -0.93 22.78 17.87
CA GLU A 347 -1.29 23.95 18.67
C GLU A 347 -2.80 24.02 18.93
N LEU A 348 -3.63 23.72 17.92
CA LEU A 348 -5.09 23.67 18.00
C LEU A 348 -5.58 22.51 18.88
N LEU A 349 -4.88 21.38 18.86
CA LEU A 349 -5.11 20.27 19.78
C LEU A 349 -4.90 20.69 21.25
N CYS A 350 -3.99 21.62 21.50
CA CYS A 350 -3.71 22.22 22.80
C CYS A 350 -4.62 23.44 23.14
N SER A 351 -5.62 23.76 22.31
CA SER A 351 -6.45 24.95 22.52
C SER A 351 -7.23 24.89 23.85
N GLU A 352 -7.28 26.02 24.56
CA GLU A 352 -8.10 26.20 25.75
C GLU A 352 -9.60 26.29 25.44
N VAL A 353 -9.98 26.48 24.17
CA VAL A 353 -11.38 26.54 23.73
C VAL A 353 -11.88 25.10 23.50
N PRO A 354 -12.82 24.58 24.31
CA PRO A 354 -13.20 23.16 24.27
C PRO A 354 -13.73 22.70 22.91
N GLU A 355 -14.50 23.55 22.22
CA GLU A 355 -15.05 23.19 20.91
C GLU A 355 -13.96 23.11 19.82
N VAL A 356 -12.96 23.99 19.87
CA VAL A 356 -11.80 23.95 18.94
C VAL A 356 -11.01 22.66 19.13
N GLN A 357 -10.70 22.32 20.39
CA GLN A 357 -10.00 21.07 20.72
C GLN A 357 -10.81 19.85 20.26
N LYS A 358 -12.12 19.82 20.54
CA LYS A 358 -13.02 18.73 20.12
C LYS A 358 -13.02 18.53 18.60
N GLN A 359 -13.17 19.60 17.82
CA GLN A 359 -13.16 19.53 16.36
C GLN A 359 -11.80 19.07 15.81
N CYS A 360 -10.69 19.55 16.40
CA CYS A 360 -9.35 19.12 16.01
C CYS A 360 -9.10 17.63 16.30
N VAL A 361 -9.55 17.13 17.47
CA VAL A 361 -9.49 15.71 17.82
C VAL A 361 -10.35 14.88 16.87
N ALA A 362 -11.55 15.32 16.52
CA ALA A 362 -12.43 14.63 15.58
C ALA A 362 -11.78 14.50 14.19
N LEU A 363 -11.15 15.56 13.71
CA LEU A 363 -10.41 15.56 12.44
C LEU A 363 -9.25 14.54 12.47
N LEU A 364 -8.42 14.54 13.51
CA LEU A 364 -7.31 13.58 13.64
C LEU A 364 -7.82 12.13 13.78
N SER A 365 -8.95 11.93 14.46
CA SER A 365 -9.61 10.62 14.58
C SER A 365 -9.94 10.07 13.20
N LEU A 366 -10.52 10.89 12.34
CA LEU A 366 -10.86 10.52 10.98
C LEU A 366 -9.62 10.15 10.13
N TYR A 367 -8.53 10.91 10.23
CA TYR A 367 -7.28 10.57 9.55
C TYR A 367 -6.67 9.26 10.05
N SER A 368 -6.83 8.97 11.35
CA SER A 368 -6.25 7.75 11.92
C SER A 368 -6.93 6.47 11.42
N GLN A 369 -8.17 6.55 10.92
CA GLN A 369 -8.93 5.36 10.50
C GLN A 369 -8.37 4.69 9.24
N THR A 370 -7.74 5.44 8.32
CA THR A 370 -7.18 4.90 7.06
C THR A 370 -5.66 4.70 7.16
N GLU A 371 -5.12 3.73 6.43
CA GLU A 371 -3.65 3.53 6.38
C GLU A 371 -2.93 4.75 5.80
N HIS A 372 -3.49 5.33 4.74
CA HIS A 372 -2.98 6.56 4.15
C HIS A 372 -2.94 7.71 5.17
N GLY A 373 -4.05 7.99 5.84
CA GLY A 373 -4.15 9.09 6.82
C GLY A 373 -3.22 8.89 8.02
N ARG A 374 -3.05 7.66 8.52
CA ARG A 374 -2.02 7.35 9.54
C ARG A 374 -0.62 7.67 9.04
N ASN A 375 -0.29 7.28 7.82
CA ASN A 375 1.02 7.58 7.23
C ASN A 375 1.27 9.09 7.09
N LEU A 376 0.23 9.87 6.76
CA LEU A 376 0.29 11.33 6.72
C LEU A 376 0.55 11.93 8.11
N ILE A 377 -0.17 11.47 9.14
CA ILE A 377 0.06 11.89 10.53
C ILE A 377 1.52 11.63 10.94
N LEU A 378 2.02 10.41 10.69
CA LEU A 378 3.36 9.98 11.10
C LEU A 378 4.52 10.69 10.40
N ASN A 379 4.28 11.16 9.17
CA ASN A 379 5.26 11.85 8.35
C ASN A 379 5.31 13.35 8.64
N ASN A 380 4.17 13.96 8.99
CA ASN A 380 4.06 15.42 9.03
C ASN A 380 3.92 15.99 10.44
N LEU A 381 3.36 15.25 11.41
CA LEU A 381 3.18 15.73 12.78
C LEU A 381 4.38 15.40 13.68
N ASP A 382 4.69 16.30 14.61
CA ASP A 382 5.59 16.02 15.72
C ASP A 382 4.92 15.04 16.69
N LEU A 383 5.32 13.78 16.57
CA LEU A 383 4.73 12.69 17.34
C LEU A 383 4.97 12.82 18.85
N SER A 384 6.08 13.43 19.27
CA SER A 384 6.36 13.61 20.70
C SER A 384 5.33 14.55 21.30
N LYS A 385 5.10 15.70 20.65
CA LYS A 385 4.09 16.67 21.08
C LYS A 385 2.68 16.11 20.96
N LEU A 386 2.36 15.42 19.86
CA LEU A 386 1.06 14.79 19.67
C LEU A 386 0.73 13.84 20.83
N LEU A 387 1.69 13.02 21.26
CA LEU A 387 1.52 12.12 22.40
C LEU A 387 1.35 12.89 23.71
N GLN A 388 2.19 13.89 23.97
CA GLN A 388 2.09 14.73 25.17
C GLN A 388 0.71 15.41 25.28
N THR A 389 0.09 15.75 24.14
CA THR A 389 -1.25 16.35 24.11
C THR A 389 -2.38 15.33 24.19
N LEU A 390 -2.27 14.17 23.53
CA LEU A 390 -3.34 13.16 23.53
C LEU A 390 -3.43 12.41 24.86
N MET A 391 -2.31 12.11 25.52
CA MET A 391 -2.30 11.29 26.75
C MET A 391 -3.13 11.89 27.91
N PRO A 392 -3.07 13.20 28.21
CA PRO A 392 -3.95 13.80 29.22
C PRO A 392 -5.44 13.74 28.86
N LEU A 393 -5.78 13.81 27.57
CA LEU A 393 -7.17 13.79 27.11
C LEU A 393 -7.85 12.43 27.38
N MET A 394 -7.08 11.34 27.37
CA MET A 394 -7.58 9.99 27.68
C MET A 394 -8.11 9.85 29.11
N SER A 395 -7.71 10.74 30.01
CA SER A 395 -8.13 10.71 31.43
C SER A 395 -9.45 11.45 31.69
N ARG A 396 -10.07 12.02 30.64
CA ARG A 396 -11.35 12.73 30.69
C ARG A 396 -12.52 11.74 30.52
N SER A 397 -13.72 12.18 30.89
CA SER A 397 -14.96 11.39 30.80
C SER A 397 -15.88 11.80 29.65
N ASP A 398 -15.34 12.50 28.63
CA ASP A 398 -16.10 13.04 27.50
C ASP A 398 -15.83 12.31 26.16
N THR A 399 -16.55 12.70 25.11
CA THR A 399 -16.40 12.13 23.76
C THR A 399 -15.03 12.42 23.12
N VAL A 400 -14.34 13.46 23.62
CA VAL A 400 -12.97 13.81 23.23
C VAL A 400 -12.01 12.72 23.69
N ALA A 401 -12.19 12.17 24.89
CA ALA A 401 -11.42 11.02 25.37
C ALA A 401 -11.53 9.80 24.43
N CYS A 402 -12.75 9.42 24.03
CA CYS A 402 -12.97 8.29 23.12
C CYS A 402 -12.24 8.50 21.78
N SER A 403 -12.31 9.70 21.23
CA SER A 403 -11.64 10.03 19.96
C SER A 403 -10.11 10.04 20.11
N ALA A 404 -9.58 10.57 21.22
CA ALA A 404 -8.14 10.55 21.50
C ALA A 404 -7.59 9.12 21.62
N VAL A 405 -8.32 8.23 22.31
CA VAL A 405 -7.95 6.81 22.41
C VAL A 405 -8.06 6.10 21.05
N GLY A 406 -9.10 6.40 20.27
CA GLY A 406 -9.25 5.88 18.91
C GLY A 406 -8.06 6.23 18.02
N ILE A 407 -7.59 7.49 18.06
CA ILE A 407 -6.40 7.94 17.33
C ILE A 407 -5.18 7.10 17.72
N LEU A 408 -4.91 6.97 19.02
CA LEU A 408 -3.75 6.21 19.49
C LEU A 408 -3.86 4.72 19.18
N THR A 409 -5.06 4.15 19.23
CA THR A 409 -5.31 2.73 18.90
C THR A 409 -4.93 2.46 17.45
N ASN A 410 -5.39 3.34 16.56
CA ASN A 410 -5.14 3.25 15.13
C ASN A 410 -3.66 3.49 14.80
N LEU A 411 -3.03 4.52 15.38
CA LEU A 411 -1.60 4.77 15.20
C LEU A 411 -0.74 3.62 15.76
N ALA A 412 -1.18 2.97 16.85
CA ALA A 412 -0.53 1.78 17.41
C ALA A 412 -0.60 0.54 16.51
N LEU A 413 -1.30 0.56 15.38
CA LEU A 413 -1.19 -0.48 14.36
C LEU A 413 0.11 -0.34 13.55
N GLU A 414 0.61 0.90 13.39
CA GLU A 414 1.73 1.21 12.51
C GLU A 414 3.09 0.89 13.12
N LYS A 415 3.92 0.13 12.40
CA LYS A 415 5.28 -0.24 12.85
C LYS A 415 6.15 1.00 13.11
N ARG A 416 6.04 2.03 12.26
CA ARG A 416 6.81 3.28 12.38
C ARG A 416 6.45 4.06 13.64
N PHE A 417 5.17 4.05 14.01
CA PHE A 417 4.71 4.67 15.25
C PHE A 417 5.32 3.98 16.47
N LYS A 418 5.24 2.64 16.54
CA LYS A 418 5.83 1.84 17.64
C LYS A 418 7.31 2.14 17.82
N ILE A 419 8.09 2.17 16.73
CA ILE A 419 9.54 2.46 16.78
C ILE A 419 9.80 3.83 17.42
N LYS A 420 9.07 4.87 17.01
CA LYS A 420 9.22 6.23 17.58
C LYS A 420 8.72 6.29 19.02
N PHE A 421 7.71 5.48 19.38
CA PHE A 421 7.11 5.46 20.71
C PHE A 421 8.01 4.85 21.80
N ARG A 422 8.95 3.95 21.44
CA ARG A 422 9.86 3.27 22.39
C ARG A 422 10.54 4.20 23.40
N ALA A 423 10.94 5.40 22.98
CA ALA A 423 11.62 6.37 23.85
C ALA A 423 10.68 7.04 24.87
N ASN A 424 9.37 7.03 24.62
CA ASN A 424 8.37 7.77 25.39
C ASN A 424 7.48 6.86 26.27
N VAL A 425 7.68 5.53 26.23
CA VAL A 425 6.87 4.56 26.98
C VAL A 425 6.90 4.87 28.47
N GLU A 426 8.09 4.95 29.07
CA GLU A 426 8.25 5.13 30.51
C GLU A 426 7.90 6.56 30.97
N ALA A 427 8.38 7.57 30.24
CA ALA A 427 8.24 8.96 30.66
C ALA A 427 6.85 9.57 30.38
N THR A 428 6.16 9.14 29.32
CA THR A 428 4.94 9.80 28.83
C THR A 428 3.72 8.88 28.87
N ALA A 429 3.87 7.60 28.56
CA ALA A 429 2.74 6.70 28.38
C ALA A 429 2.33 5.98 29.67
N LEU A 430 3.31 5.50 30.43
CA LEU A 430 3.10 4.64 31.58
C LEU A 430 2.37 5.36 32.74
N PRO A 431 2.74 6.60 33.16
CA PRO A 431 2.07 7.26 34.28
C PRO A 431 0.55 7.48 34.08
N PRO A 432 0.08 8.08 32.96
CA PRO A 432 -1.37 8.26 32.75
C PRO A 432 -2.10 6.93 32.57
N PHE A 433 -1.47 5.91 31.97
CA PHE A 433 -2.07 4.58 31.87
C PHE A 433 -2.22 3.91 33.24
N SER A 434 -1.16 3.90 34.04
CA SER A 434 -1.17 3.36 35.40
C SER A 434 -2.20 4.09 36.26
N ASN A 435 -2.30 5.41 36.15
CA ASN A 435 -3.31 6.20 36.84
C ASN A 435 -4.74 5.85 36.40
N LEU A 436 -4.95 5.60 35.11
CA LEU A 436 -6.27 5.25 34.56
C LEU A 436 -6.72 3.85 35.02
N LEU A 437 -5.80 2.88 35.14
CA LEU A 437 -6.08 1.56 35.71
C LEU A 437 -6.24 1.57 37.24
N LYS A 438 -5.53 2.46 37.94
CA LYS A 438 -5.60 2.60 39.42
C LYS A 438 -6.80 3.43 39.88
N LYS A 439 -7.30 4.37 39.07
CA LYS A 439 -8.55 5.07 39.37
C LYS A 439 -9.68 4.05 39.31
N ASN A 440 -10.33 3.85 40.45
CA ASN A 440 -11.46 2.92 40.65
C ASN A 440 -12.28 2.76 39.37
N ILE A 441 -12.31 1.55 38.82
CA ILE A 441 -12.95 1.25 37.52
C ILE A 441 -14.42 1.70 37.51
N LYS A 442 -15.08 1.82 38.67
CA LYS A 442 -16.43 2.40 38.81
C LYS A 442 -16.56 3.85 38.37
N LEU A 443 -15.50 4.64 38.49
CA LEU A 443 -15.47 6.07 38.15
C LEU A 443 -14.80 6.35 36.79
N ALA A 444 -14.16 5.33 36.21
CA ALA A 444 -13.55 5.43 34.89
C ALA A 444 -14.64 5.39 33.79
N ASN A 445 -14.42 6.09 32.68
CA ASN A 445 -15.31 6.00 31.54
C ASN A 445 -15.22 4.58 30.95
N GLN A 446 -16.28 3.80 31.13
CA GLN A 446 -16.33 2.37 30.79
C GLN A 446 -16.15 2.10 29.29
N SER A 447 -16.45 3.07 28.43
CA SER A 447 -16.19 2.97 26.98
C SER A 447 -14.73 3.21 26.60
N VAL A 448 -13.98 3.94 27.44
CA VAL A 448 -12.62 4.42 27.16
C VAL A 448 -11.58 3.45 27.73
N LEU A 449 -11.84 2.87 28.90
CA LEU A 449 -10.90 2.01 29.61
C LEU A 449 -10.48 0.74 28.81
N PRO A 450 -11.39 -0.07 28.23
CA PRO A 450 -11.01 -1.19 27.37
C PRO A 450 -10.15 -0.76 26.17
N GLN A 451 -10.49 0.39 25.58
CA GLN A 451 -9.76 0.94 24.45
C GLN A 451 -8.34 1.37 24.85
N CYS A 452 -8.16 2.00 26.01
CA CYS A 452 -6.84 2.33 26.57
C CYS A 452 -5.98 1.07 26.77
N ILE A 453 -6.56 -0.02 27.27
CA ILE A 453 -5.88 -1.30 27.42
C ILE A 453 -5.50 -1.87 26.04
N SER A 454 -6.39 -1.75 25.06
CA SER A 454 -6.15 -2.16 23.68
C SER A 454 -4.97 -1.40 23.03
N VAL A 455 -4.86 -0.08 23.26
CA VAL A 455 -3.70 0.73 22.83
C VAL A 455 -2.40 0.11 23.35
N MET A 456 -2.34 -0.19 24.65
CA MET A 456 -1.16 -0.80 25.26
C MET A 456 -0.88 -2.21 24.71
N GLY A 457 -1.93 -3.00 24.46
CA GLY A 457 -1.80 -4.31 23.82
C GLY A 457 -1.20 -4.22 22.41
N ASN A 458 -1.67 -3.27 21.60
CA ASN A 458 -1.17 -3.01 20.26
C ASN A 458 0.28 -2.53 20.28
N LEU A 459 0.63 -1.64 21.21
CA LEU A 459 2.00 -1.18 21.42
C LEU A 459 2.92 -2.33 21.87
N ALA A 460 2.47 -3.17 22.80
CA ALA A 460 3.20 -4.35 23.30
C ALA A 460 3.34 -5.48 22.27
N SER A 461 2.79 -5.35 21.06
CA SER A 461 3.20 -6.21 19.94
C SER A 461 4.65 -5.97 19.52
N ASP A 462 5.17 -4.74 19.71
CA ASP A 462 6.59 -4.42 19.55
C ASP A 462 7.42 -5.01 20.68
N GLU A 463 8.53 -5.66 20.32
CA GLU A 463 9.37 -6.38 21.27
C GLU A 463 10.06 -5.49 22.31
N VAL A 464 10.47 -4.28 21.93
CA VAL A 464 11.15 -3.35 22.83
C VAL A 464 10.16 -2.75 23.81
N ILE A 465 9.02 -2.28 23.31
CA ILE A 465 7.95 -1.73 24.16
C ILE A 465 7.45 -2.81 25.13
N ARG A 466 7.21 -4.04 24.65
CA ARG A 466 6.78 -5.16 25.49
C ARG A 466 7.76 -5.41 26.63
N LYS A 467 9.07 -5.38 26.34
CA LYS A 467 10.10 -5.55 27.36
C LYS A 467 10.01 -4.46 28.44
N GLN A 468 9.97 -3.19 28.04
CA GLN A 468 9.84 -2.05 28.96
C GLN A 468 8.60 -2.16 29.85
N LEU A 469 7.46 -2.56 29.29
CA LEU A 469 6.22 -2.75 30.04
C LEU A 469 6.29 -3.96 30.98
N SER A 470 6.90 -5.07 30.54
CA SER A 470 7.04 -6.29 31.35
C SER A 470 8.00 -6.13 32.53
N GLU A 471 8.96 -5.20 32.44
CA GLU A 471 9.92 -4.85 33.48
C GLU A 471 9.40 -3.71 34.39
N SER A 472 8.22 -3.15 34.10
CA SER A 472 7.63 -2.09 34.90
C SER A 472 6.79 -2.65 36.05
N LYS A 473 7.30 -2.47 37.28
CA LYS A 473 6.55 -2.77 38.52
C LYS A 473 5.20 -2.03 38.57
N GLU A 474 5.20 -0.76 38.17
CA GLU A 474 4.00 0.07 38.19
C GLU A 474 2.92 -0.47 37.24
N CYS A 475 3.32 -0.94 36.05
CA CYS A 475 2.40 -1.53 35.07
C CYS A 475 1.69 -2.76 35.63
N TRP A 476 2.43 -3.68 36.25
CA TRP A 476 1.86 -4.89 36.84
C TRP A 476 0.96 -4.58 38.04
N GLU A 477 1.34 -3.65 38.90
CA GLU A 477 0.49 -3.24 40.02
C GLU A 477 -0.81 -2.60 39.55
N ALA A 478 -0.76 -1.75 38.54
CA ALA A 478 -1.94 -1.16 37.94
C ALA A 478 -2.86 -2.23 37.31
N CYS A 479 -2.29 -3.21 36.59
CA CYS A 479 -3.06 -4.32 36.02
C CYS A 479 -3.71 -5.19 37.09
N LEU A 480 -3.01 -5.49 38.18
CA LEU A 480 -3.55 -6.30 39.28
C LEU A 480 -4.68 -5.58 40.02
N THR A 481 -4.53 -4.28 40.30
CA THR A 481 -5.60 -3.46 40.89
C THR A 481 -6.84 -3.44 39.99
N ALA A 482 -6.65 -3.22 38.69
CA ALA A 482 -7.75 -3.25 37.73
C ALA A 482 -8.45 -4.62 37.66
N MET A 483 -7.67 -5.70 37.75
CA MET A 483 -8.20 -7.07 37.78
C MET A 483 -9.02 -7.32 39.06
N ASP A 484 -8.57 -6.82 40.21
CA ASP A 484 -9.30 -6.92 41.48
C ASP A 484 -10.64 -6.16 41.43
N ASP A 485 -10.64 -4.94 40.87
CA ASP A 485 -11.86 -4.15 40.68
C ASP A 485 -12.87 -4.88 39.78
N CYS A 486 -12.41 -5.45 38.65
CA CYS A 486 -13.27 -6.28 37.78
C CYS A 486 -13.83 -7.51 38.49
N LEU A 487 -13.03 -8.16 39.35
CA LEU A 487 -13.46 -9.34 40.11
C LEU A 487 -14.51 -8.98 41.19
N LEU A 488 -14.39 -7.82 41.82
CA LEU A 488 -15.33 -7.34 42.84
C LEU A 488 -16.68 -6.92 42.25
N LEU A 489 -16.70 -6.45 41.01
CA LEU A 489 -17.87 -5.89 40.33
C LEU A 489 -18.79 -6.95 39.69
N GLY A 490 -18.31 -8.18 39.50
CA GLY A 490 -19.15 -9.30 39.07
C GLY A 490 -19.54 -9.30 37.58
N ASN A 491 -20.49 -10.18 37.22
CA ASN A 491 -20.91 -10.52 35.84
C ASN A 491 -21.70 -9.42 35.09
N GLU A 492 -21.60 -8.15 35.50
CA GLU A 492 -22.17 -7.08 34.67
C GLU A 492 -21.41 -7.01 33.33
N ALA A 493 -22.16 -6.92 32.23
CA ALA A 493 -21.62 -6.96 30.88
C ALA A 493 -20.51 -5.92 30.67
N ASP A 494 -20.59 -4.81 31.39
CA ASP A 494 -19.72 -3.64 31.25
C ASP A 494 -18.28 -3.89 31.76
N TYR A 495 -18.06 -4.85 32.67
CA TYR A 495 -16.71 -5.17 33.18
C TYR A 495 -16.07 -6.37 32.49
N ARG A 496 -16.86 -7.16 31.76
CA ARG A 496 -16.37 -8.29 30.96
C ARG A 496 -15.36 -7.84 29.91
N GLU A 497 -15.66 -6.79 29.16
CA GLU A 497 -14.80 -6.31 28.08
C GLU A 497 -13.46 -5.79 28.64
N THR A 498 -13.51 -5.01 29.72
CA THR A 498 -12.31 -4.52 30.42
C THR A 498 -11.44 -5.68 30.87
N LEU A 499 -12.02 -6.68 31.54
CA LEU A 499 -11.31 -7.86 32.01
C LEU A 499 -10.70 -8.67 30.85
N PHE A 500 -11.45 -8.84 29.76
CA PHE A 500 -10.98 -9.55 28.57
C PHE A 500 -9.76 -8.87 27.95
N MET A 501 -9.81 -7.54 27.76
CA MET A 501 -8.68 -6.77 27.23
C MET A 501 -7.49 -6.79 28.19
N LEU A 502 -7.74 -6.69 29.49
CA LEU A 502 -6.70 -6.71 30.53
C LEU A 502 -5.95 -8.04 30.55
N LEU A 503 -6.67 -9.16 30.53
CA LEU A 503 -6.04 -10.49 30.44
C LEU A 503 -5.25 -10.64 29.13
N GLY A 504 -5.77 -10.11 28.02
CA GLY A 504 -5.06 -10.09 26.73
C GLY A 504 -3.72 -9.36 26.82
N LEU A 505 -3.70 -8.18 27.44
CA LEU A 505 -2.48 -7.40 27.69
C LEU A 505 -1.52 -8.19 28.60
N MET A 506 -1.98 -8.70 29.74
CA MET A 506 -1.14 -9.45 30.68
C MET A 506 -0.54 -10.71 30.04
N VAL A 507 -1.29 -11.44 29.20
CA VAL A 507 -0.76 -12.57 28.41
C VAL A 507 0.39 -12.10 27.53
N ASN A 508 0.20 -11.00 26.80
CA ASN A 508 1.23 -10.46 25.91
C ASN A 508 2.49 -10.06 26.70
N LEU A 509 2.33 -9.37 27.84
CA LEU A 509 3.45 -8.98 28.71
C LEU A 509 4.19 -10.20 29.29
N SER A 510 3.48 -11.30 29.55
CA SER A 510 4.05 -12.53 30.11
C SER A 510 4.81 -13.43 29.13
N LEU A 511 4.83 -13.09 27.83
CA LEU A 511 5.46 -13.93 26.79
C LEU A 511 6.98 -14.12 26.97
N LYS A 512 7.65 -13.17 27.60
CA LYS A 512 9.07 -13.24 27.97
C LYS A 512 9.23 -13.19 29.48
N SER A 513 10.25 -13.86 29.97
CA SER A 513 10.57 -13.87 31.39
C SER A 513 11.09 -12.52 31.86
N SER A 514 10.59 -12.02 32.99
CA SER A 514 11.12 -10.84 33.70
C SER A 514 11.15 -11.09 35.21
N CYS A 515 11.95 -10.29 35.94
CA CYS A 515 12.04 -10.39 37.40
C CYS A 515 10.69 -10.04 38.04
N GLU A 516 10.01 -9.04 37.48
CA GLU A 516 8.73 -8.51 37.95
C GLU A 516 7.62 -9.56 37.81
N ILE A 517 7.61 -10.35 36.72
CA ILE A 517 6.66 -11.46 36.57
C ILE A 517 6.89 -12.50 37.66
N GLN A 518 8.14 -12.83 37.99
CA GLN A 518 8.45 -13.81 39.03
C GLN A 518 7.98 -13.33 40.41
N GLU A 519 8.22 -12.05 40.74
CA GLU A 519 7.78 -11.42 41.99
C GLU A 519 6.25 -11.40 42.10
N LYS A 520 5.54 -11.05 41.02
CA LYS A 520 4.07 -10.96 41.00
C LYS A 520 3.37 -12.29 40.67
N ALA A 521 4.10 -13.37 40.37
CA ALA A 521 3.55 -14.62 39.86
C ALA A 521 2.46 -15.22 40.77
N VAL A 522 2.67 -15.17 42.10
CA VAL A 522 1.70 -15.67 43.09
C VAL A 522 0.42 -14.84 43.06
N ALA A 523 0.55 -13.52 43.03
CA ALA A 523 -0.56 -12.59 42.99
C ALA A 523 -1.39 -12.74 41.70
N ILE A 524 -0.73 -12.95 40.56
CA ILE A 524 -1.40 -13.22 39.28
C ILE A 524 -2.13 -14.56 39.34
N THR A 525 -1.46 -15.60 39.86
CA THR A 525 -1.99 -16.96 39.93
C THR A 525 -3.23 -17.05 40.81
N SER A 526 -3.24 -16.41 41.98
CA SER A 526 -4.39 -16.43 42.89
C SER A 526 -5.65 -15.82 42.25
N ARG A 527 -5.49 -14.72 41.51
CA ARG A 527 -6.59 -14.07 40.76
C ARG A 527 -7.02 -14.88 39.54
N CYS A 528 -6.09 -15.54 38.87
CA CYS A 528 -6.44 -16.45 37.78
C CYS A 528 -7.25 -17.66 38.28
N LEU A 529 -6.93 -18.19 39.47
CA LEU A 529 -7.66 -19.31 40.07
C LEU A 529 -9.13 -18.98 40.33
N SER A 530 -9.46 -17.75 40.73
CA SER A 530 -10.87 -17.33 40.88
C SER A 530 -11.57 -17.26 39.52
N LEU A 531 -10.91 -16.73 38.49
CA LEU A 531 -11.43 -16.63 37.12
C LEU A 531 -11.64 -17.97 36.41
N LEU A 532 -10.89 -19.02 36.76
CA LEU A 532 -11.09 -20.35 36.18
C LEU A 532 -12.45 -20.99 36.53
N SER A 533 -13.23 -20.37 37.42
CA SER A 533 -14.63 -20.74 37.69
C SER A 533 -15.65 -19.96 36.84
N SER A 534 -15.20 -19.07 35.95
CA SER A 534 -16.08 -18.27 35.09
C SER A 534 -16.87 -19.16 34.10
N ARG A 535 -18.06 -18.69 33.72
CA ARG A 535 -18.88 -19.32 32.66
C ARG A 535 -18.48 -18.85 31.25
N ASP A 536 -17.59 -17.88 31.16
CA ASP A 536 -17.17 -17.25 29.92
C ASP A 536 -15.95 -17.93 29.30
N GLY A 537 -16.14 -18.63 28.18
CA GLY A 537 -15.08 -19.36 27.48
C GLY A 537 -13.92 -18.49 27.00
N GLU A 538 -14.16 -17.21 26.68
CA GLU A 538 -13.13 -16.28 26.21
C GLU A 538 -12.19 -15.87 27.35
N ILE A 539 -12.78 -15.50 28.49
CA ILE A 539 -12.05 -15.20 29.73
C ILE A 539 -11.27 -16.43 30.18
N LEU A 540 -11.89 -17.61 30.22
CA LEU A 540 -11.23 -18.87 30.57
C LEU A 540 -10.00 -19.13 29.68
N THR A 541 -10.11 -18.87 28.38
CA THR A 541 -9.01 -19.05 27.42
C THR A 541 -7.85 -18.10 27.70
N ARG A 542 -8.14 -16.81 27.97
CA ARG A 542 -7.10 -15.82 28.30
C ARG A 542 -6.47 -16.08 29.67
N THR A 543 -7.26 -16.46 30.67
CA THR A 543 -6.78 -16.87 31.99
C THR A 543 -5.86 -18.09 31.90
N ALA A 544 -6.26 -19.14 31.15
CA ALA A 544 -5.41 -20.29 30.90
C ALA A 544 -4.12 -19.91 30.16
N GLY A 545 -4.22 -19.00 29.19
CA GLY A 545 -3.07 -18.43 28.49
C GLY A 545 -2.09 -17.76 29.45
N LEU A 546 -2.58 -16.89 30.33
CA LEU A 546 -1.75 -16.15 31.29
C LEU A 546 -1.02 -17.10 32.24
N LEU A 547 -1.73 -18.08 32.79
CA LEU A 547 -1.14 -19.11 33.65
C LEU A 547 -0.08 -19.93 32.92
N SER A 548 -0.30 -20.25 31.64
CA SER A 548 0.65 -21.04 30.84
C SER A 548 2.00 -20.34 30.62
N HIS A 549 2.02 -19.01 30.77
CA HIS A 549 3.21 -18.18 30.63
C HIS A 549 3.83 -17.80 31.98
N VAL A 550 3.02 -17.55 33.01
CA VAL A 550 3.49 -17.12 34.34
C VAL A 550 4.03 -18.27 35.19
N LEU A 551 3.33 -19.41 35.23
CA LEU A 551 3.71 -20.54 36.10
C LEU A 551 5.10 -21.13 35.80
N PRO A 552 5.54 -21.30 34.52
CA PRO A 552 6.90 -21.76 34.25
C PRO A 552 8.01 -20.87 34.82
N GLN A 553 7.69 -19.63 35.21
CA GLN A 553 8.66 -18.65 35.67
C GLN A 553 8.83 -18.64 37.20
N SER A 554 7.92 -19.24 37.96
CA SER A 554 7.97 -19.21 39.43
C SER A 554 7.52 -20.54 40.04
N ALA A 555 8.49 -21.29 40.60
CA ALA A 555 8.21 -22.54 41.28
C ALA A 555 7.26 -22.36 42.48
N PHE A 556 7.42 -21.27 43.23
CA PHE A 556 6.55 -20.95 44.35
C PHE A 556 5.10 -20.67 43.90
N ALA A 557 4.91 -19.98 42.77
CA ALA A 557 3.57 -19.81 42.20
C ALA A 557 2.95 -21.13 41.74
N VAL A 558 3.76 -22.09 41.24
CA VAL A 558 3.27 -23.44 40.92
C VAL A 558 2.76 -24.16 42.16
N GLU A 559 3.52 -24.16 43.26
CA GLU A 559 3.11 -24.81 44.51
C GLU A 559 1.78 -24.23 45.03
N GLU A 560 1.67 -22.90 45.06
CA GLU A 560 0.44 -22.20 45.44
C GLU A 560 -0.73 -22.54 44.50
N ALA A 561 -0.49 -22.60 43.19
CA ALA A 561 -1.51 -22.95 42.21
C ALA A 561 -2.05 -24.36 42.42
N VAL A 562 -1.15 -25.32 42.64
CA VAL A 562 -1.49 -26.73 42.85
C VAL A 562 -2.27 -26.88 44.15
N ARG A 563 -1.82 -26.24 45.24
CA ARG A 563 -2.55 -26.19 46.51
C ARG A 563 -3.94 -25.57 46.36
N GLY A 564 -4.07 -24.56 45.50
CA GLY A 564 -5.35 -23.91 45.14
C GLY A 564 -6.26 -24.73 44.21
N GLY A 565 -5.90 -25.99 43.89
CA GLY A 565 -6.71 -26.89 43.08
C GLY A 565 -6.66 -26.61 41.58
N LEU A 566 -5.61 -25.95 41.08
CA LEU A 566 -5.45 -25.61 39.66
C LEU A 566 -5.60 -26.84 38.75
N VAL A 567 -4.93 -27.95 39.10
CA VAL A 567 -4.87 -29.17 38.27
C VAL A 567 -6.27 -29.68 37.96
N LYS A 568 -7.15 -29.72 38.97
CA LYS A 568 -8.55 -30.13 38.80
C LYS A 568 -9.30 -29.22 37.83
N LYS A 569 -9.17 -27.89 37.98
CA LYS A 569 -9.86 -26.91 37.11
C LYS A 569 -9.37 -27.01 35.67
N ILE A 570 -8.06 -27.11 35.44
CA ILE A 570 -7.49 -27.24 34.09
C ILE A 570 -7.89 -28.56 33.43
N MET A 571 -7.90 -29.67 34.18
CA MET A 571 -8.37 -30.97 33.68
C MET A 571 -9.86 -31.00 33.34
N GLN A 572 -10.67 -30.11 33.92
CA GLN A 572 -12.07 -29.92 33.52
C GLN A 572 -12.16 -29.09 32.23
N LEU A 573 -11.39 -28.01 32.12
CA LEU A 573 -11.36 -27.15 30.92
C LEU A 573 -10.90 -27.91 29.67
N LEU A 574 -9.95 -28.83 29.79
CA LEU A 574 -9.50 -29.67 28.66
C LEU A 574 -10.63 -30.46 27.98
N LYS A 575 -11.73 -30.72 28.69
CA LYS A 575 -12.86 -31.51 28.16
C LYS A 575 -13.85 -30.72 27.30
N ALA A 576 -13.92 -29.40 27.50
CA ALA A 576 -15.04 -28.59 27.04
C ALA A 576 -14.61 -27.38 26.19
N SER A 577 -13.33 -27.26 25.85
CA SER A 577 -12.77 -26.04 25.25
C SER A 577 -12.12 -26.27 23.88
N GLY A 578 -11.98 -25.19 23.11
CA GLY A 578 -11.39 -25.21 21.76
C GLY A 578 -9.87 -25.36 21.75
N GLN A 579 -9.31 -25.61 20.56
CA GLN A 579 -7.90 -25.98 20.35
C GLN A 579 -6.89 -25.04 21.05
N THR A 580 -7.12 -23.73 21.01
CA THR A 580 -6.24 -22.72 21.65
C THR A 580 -6.22 -22.88 23.17
N THR A 581 -7.39 -23.03 23.79
CA THR A 581 -7.54 -23.25 25.23
C THR A 581 -6.88 -24.56 25.64
N THR A 582 -7.09 -25.63 24.86
CA THR A 582 -6.45 -26.94 25.09
C THR A 582 -4.93 -26.81 25.13
N ARG A 583 -4.33 -26.07 24.18
CA ARG A 583 -2.88 -25.85 24.12
C ARG A 583 -2.36 -25.13 25.37
N TYR A 584 -3.04 -24.10 25.83
CA TYR A 584 -2.67 -23.39 27.06
C TYR A 584 -2.81 -24.29 28.29
N CYS A 585 -3.91 -25.02 28.41
CA CYS A 585 -4.15 -25.97 29.49
C CYS A 585 -3.06 -27.05 29.56
N ILE A 586 -2.66 -27.64 28.43
CA ILE A 586 -1.57 -28.62 28.36
C ILE A 586 -0.24 -28.00 28.83
N ARG A 587 0.10 -26.79 28.35
CA ARG A 587 1.31 -26.09 28.79
C ARG A 587 1.31 -25.80 30.29
N THR A 588 0.18 -25.35 30.82
CA THR A 588 0.00 -25.11 32.26
C THR A 588 0.20 -26.40 33.06
N LEU A 589 -0.42 -27.52 32.64
CA LEU A 589 -0.22 -28.81 33.30
C LEU A 589 1.23 -29.31 33.21
N ALA A 590 1.89 -29.12 32.06
CA ALA A 590 3.29 -29.47 31.90
C ALA A 590 4.19 -28.69 32.86
N ALA A 591 3.91 -27.39 33.05
CA ALA A 591 4.64 -26.57 34.02
C ALA A 591 4.42 -27.07 35.46
N CYS A 592 3.17 -27.35 35.84
CA CYS A 592 2.84 -27.85 37.18
C CYS A 592 3.45 -29.23 37.45
N THR A 593 3.29 -30.17 36.52
CA THR A 593 3.79 -31.56 36.68
C THR A 593 5.31 -31.64 36.62
N LYS A 594 5.99 -30.70 35.97
CA LYS A 594 7.45 -30.59 36.01
C LYS A 594 7.94 -30.20 37.41
N ALA A 595 7.29 -29.23 38.06
CA ALA A 595 7.77 -28.64 39.30
C ALA A 595 7.15 -29.21 40.59
N SER A 596 6.00 -29.90 40.54
CA SER A 596 5.28 -30.37 41.75
C SER A 596 4.93 -31.87 41.70
N GLU A 597 5.29 -32.61 42.75
CA GLU A 597 4.89 -34.01 42.95
C GLU A 597 3.38 -34.15 43.13
N GLN A 598 2.78 -33.26 43.91
CA GLN A 598 1.33 -33.23 44.11
C GLN A 598 0.60 -33.07 42.77
N ALA A 599 1.09 -32.19 41.89
CA ALA A 599 0.49 -32.02 40.57
C ALA A 599 0.54 -33.30 39.72
N ARG A 600 1.65 -34.06 39.79
CA ARG A 600 1.78 -35.36 39.10
C ARG A 600 0.76 -36.36 39.64
N SER A 601 0.65 -36.46 40.97
CA SER A 601 -0.31 -37.35 41.64
C SER A 601 -1.76 -37.00 41.26
N ASP A 602 -2.13 -35.72 41.39
CA ASP A 602 -3.49 -35.23 41.10
C ASP A 602 -3.88 -35.48 39.64
N THR A 603 -2.94 -35.26 38.70
CA THR A 603 -3.17 -35.48 37.27
C THR A 603 -3.47 -36.96 37.01
N VAL A 604 -2.68 -37.87 37.57
CA VAL A 604 -2.88 -39.32 37.41
C VAL A 604 -4.18 -39.79 38.06
N GLN A 605 -4.54 -39.30 39.25
CA GLN A 605 -5.80 -39.66 39.91
C GLN A 605 -7.02 -39.18 39.11
N LEU A 606 -6.97 -37.96 38.59
CA LEU A 606 -8.04 -37.38 37.77
C LEU A 606 -8.15 -38.02 36.39
N ASP A 607 -7.11 -38.68 35.90
CA ASP A 607 -7.13 -39.48 34.67
C ASP A 607 -7.65 -40.91 34.92
N LYS A 608 -7.15 -41.58 35.97
CA LYS A 608 -7.58 -42.93 36.37
C LYS A 608 -9.06 -43.00 36.75
N SER A 609 -9.57 -42.03 37.52
CA SER A 609 -11.00 -41.92 37.83
C SER A 609 -11.89 -41.78 36.60
N LYS A 610 -11.33 -41.37 35.46
CA LYS A 610 -12.03 -41.25 34.17
C LYS A 610 -11.87 -42.49 33.29
N SER A 611 -10.71 -43.16 33.32
CA SER A 611 -10.51 -44.45 32.62
C SER A 611 -11.47 -45.55 33.14
N LEU A 612 -11.86 -45.49 34.41
CA LEU A 612 -12.85 -46.38 35.02
C LEU A 612 -14.30 -46.01 34.68
N ALA A 613 -14.56 -44.79 34.18
CA ALA A 613 -15.89 -44.33 33.76
C ALA A 613 -16.18 -44.61 32.27
N TYR A 614 -15.16 -44.94 31.48
CA TYR A 614 -15.29 -45.44 30.11
C TYR A 614 -14.97 -46.93 30.08
N SER A 615 -15.96 -47.77 30.40
CA SER A 615 -15.92 -49.16 29.95
C SER A 615 -16.19 -49.19 28.43
N PRO A 616 -15.52 -50.08 27.68
CA PRO A 616 -15.40 -49.96 26.23
C PRO A 616 -16.67 -50.42 25.53
N GLN A 617 -17.46 -49.49 24.99
CA GLN A 617 -18.26 -49.83 23.81
C GLN A 617 -17.32 -49.83 22.61
N LYS A 618 -17.04 -51.05 22.15
CA LYS A 618 -16.38 -51.40 20.89
C LYS A 618 -16.64 -50.37 19.80
N LEU A 619 -15.57 -49.73 19.34
CA LEU A 619 -15.44 -49.32 17.95
C LEU A 619 -14.11 -49.89 17.48
N ASN A 620 -14.22 -51.00 16.76
CA ASN A 620 -13.15 -51.59 15.98
C ASN A 620 -12.59 -50.53 15.03
N PHE A 621 -11.29 -50.33 15.08
CA PHE A 621 -10.48 -50.06 13.90
C PHE A 621 -9.43 -51.17 13.80
#